data_AF-A0A7C5GBB1-F1
#
_entry.id   AF-A0A7C5GBB1-F1
#
_cell.length_a   1.000
_cell.length_b   1.000
_cell.length_c   1.000
_cell.angle_alpha   90.00
_cell.angle_beta   90.00
_cell.angle_gamma   90.00
#
_symmetry.space_group_name_H-M   'P 1'
#
loop_
_entity.id
_entity.type
_entity.pdbx_description
1 polymer ?
#
loop_
_entity_poly.entity_id
_entity_poly.type
_entity_poly.pdbx_seq_one_letter_code
_entity_poly.pdbx_strand_id
1 'polypeptide(L)' 'NTNQMRLFVFANDPRQQALLVALYDNLGKGASGAAVQNLDLMLGRQRQSA' A
#
# COMPACT_ATOMS: atom_id res chain seq x y z
N ASN A 1 -6.52 -12.44 3.18
CA ASN A 1 -5.15 -11.88 3.18
C ASN A 1 -4.92 -11.26 1.80
N THR A 2 -4.68 -9.95 1.71
CA THR A 2 -4.52 -9.22 0.44
C THR A 2 -3.17 -8.48 0.41
N ASN A 3 -2.57 -8.30 -0.77
CA ASN A 3 -1.33 -7.53 -0.95
C ASN A 3 -1.61 -6.09 -1.44
N GLN A 4 -2.72 -5.51 -1.01
CA GLN A 4 -3.19 -4.19 -1.42
C GLN A 4 -3.12 -3.20 -0.24
N MET A 5 -3.03 -1.92 -0.58
CA MET A 5 -3.17 -0.80 0.35
C MET A 5 -4.26 0.12 -0.19
N ARG A 6 -5.19 0.52 0.66
CA ARG A 6 -6.22 1.52 0.35
C ARG A 6 -5.88 2.81 1.07
N LEU A 7 -5.82 3.91 0.31
CA LEU A 7 -5.61 5.24 0.85
C LEU A 7 -6.93 5.99 0.89
N PHE A 8 -7.16 6.70 2.00
CA PHE A 8 -8.29 7.62 2.18
C PHE A 8 -7.74 9.00 2.51
N VAL A 9 -8.34 10.04 1.95
CA VAL A 9 -7.98 11.43 2.21
C VAL A 9 -9.22 12.15 2.71
N PHE A 10 -9.09 12.81 3.87
CA PHE A 10 -10.14 13.63 4.45
C PHE A 10 -9.64 15.06 4.62
N ALA A 11 -10.42 16.04 4.15
CA ALA A 11 -10.10 17.45 4.28
C ALA A 11 -10.66 18.03 5.60
N ASN A 12 -9.91 18.95 6.19
CA ASN A 12 -10.34 19.79 7.31
C ASN A 12 -10.01 21.25 6.99
N ASP A 13 -10.85 21.86 6.16
CA ASP A 13 -10.66 23.23 5.65
C ASP A 13 -10.56 24.29 6.77
N PRO A 14 -11.37 24.25 7.86
CA PRO A 14 -11.22 25.22 8.95
C PRO A 14 -9.85 25.21 9.62
N ARG A 15 -9.16 24.05 9.61
CA ARG A 15 -7.81 23.92 10.17
C ARG A 15 -6.71 23.90 9.11
N GLN A 16 -7.07 24.01 7.82
CA GLN A 16 -6.15 23.88 6.68
C GLN A 16 -5.30 22.60 6.78
N GLN A 17 -5.94 21.48 7.13
CA GLN A 17 -5.28 20.18 7.31
C GLN A 17 -5.91 19.12 6.40
N ALA A 18 -5.10 18.13 6.04
CA ALA A 18 -5.57 16.89 5.43
C ALA A 18 -5.18 15.71 6.33
N LEU A 19 -6.11 14.78 6.54
CA LEU A 19 -5.85 13.51 7.19
C LEU A 19 -5.72 12.42 6.12
N LEU A 20 -4.52 11.85 6.02
CA LEU A 20 -4.26 10.68 5.17
C LEU A 20 -4.32 9.41 6.02
N VAL A 21 -5.12 8.43 5.60
CA VAL A 21 -5.25 7.12 6.26
C VAL A 21 -4.89 6.02 5.28
N ALA A 22 -4.05 5.07 5.72
CA ALA A 22 -3.72 3.87 4.97
C ALA A 22 -4.28 2.62 5.66
N LEU A 23 -5.06 1.83 4.92
CA LEU A 23 -5.56 0.52 5.35
C LEU A 23 -4.86 -0.58 4.54
N TYR A 24 -4.19 -1.50 5.23
CA TYR A 24 -3.53 -2.65 4.62
C TYR A 24 -3.36 -3.80 5.62
N ASP A 25 -3.14 -5.02 5.11
CA ASP A 25 -2.82 -6.20 5.91
C ASP A 25 -1.35 -6.13 6.37
N ASN A 26 -1.10 -6.05 7.68
CA ASN A 26 0.25 -5.85 8.22
C ASN A 26 1.16 -7.09 8.04
N LEU A 27 0.59 -8.30 7.94
CA LEU A 27 1.37 -9.52 7.66
C LEU A 27 1.43 -9.82 6.16
N GLY A 28 0.41 -9.41 5.42
CA GLY A 28 0.38 -9.35 3.96
C GLY A 28 1.27 -8.23 3.43
N LYS A 29 0.67 -7.14 2.93
CA LYS A 29 1.40 -6.00 2.34
C LYS A 29 2.41 -5.34 3.28
N GLY A 30 2.20 -5.41 4.60
CA GLY A 30 3.11 -4.85 5.61
C GLY A 30 4.37 -5.66 5.89
N ALA A 31 4.42 -6.93 5.46
CA ALA A 31 5.54 -7.82 5.71
C ALA A 31 5.83 -8.71 4.49
N SER A 32 5.31 -9.93 4.49
CA SER A 32 5.63 -10.96 3.48
C SER A 32 5.29 -10.55 2.05
N GLY A 33 4.17 -9.86 1.84
CA GLY A 33 3.73 -9.37 0.54
C GLY A 33 4.63 -8.29 -0.04
N ALA A 34 5.20 -7.42 0.79
CA ALA A 34 6.23 -6.47 0.37
C ALA A 34 7.57 -7.16 0.07
N ALA A 35 7.98 -8.13 0.89
CA ALA A 35 9.20 -8.89 0.67
C ALA A 35 9.17 -9.65 -0.67
N VAL A 36 8.05 -10.32 -0.98
CA VAL A 36 7.85 -11.01 -2.26
C VAL A 36 7.82 -10.02 -3.43
N GLN A 37 7.18 -8.86 -3.27
CA GLN A 37 7.21 -7.82 -4.31
C GLN A 37 8.63 -7.30 -4.58
N ASN A 38 9.46 -7.13 -3.54
CA ASN A 38 10.87 -6.76 -3.72
C ASN A 38 11.65 -7.86 -4.46
N LEU A 39 11.39 -9.13 -4.14
CA LEU A 39 12.02 -10.26 -4.84
C LEU A 39 11.58 -10.32 -6.30
N ASP A 40 10.30 -10.11 -6.60
CA ASP A 40 9.78 -10.04 -7.97
C ASP A 40 10.53 -8.97 -8.79
N LEU A 41 10.82 -7.80 -8.19
CA LEU A 41 11.63 -6.76 -8.84
C LEU A 41 13.06 -7.21 -9.12
N MET A 42 13.73 -7.84 -8.15
CA MET A 42 15.10 -8.36 -8.30
C MET A 42 15.21 -9.42 -9.39
N LEU A 43 14.16 -10.23 -9.55
CA LEU A 43 14.09 -11.31 -10.55
C LEU A 43 13.54 -10.84 -11.90
N GLY A 44 13.21 -9.55 -12.08
CA GLY A 44 12.62 -9.03 -13.31
C GLY A 44 11.20 -9.52 -13.60
N ARG A 45 10.48 -10.02 -12.58
CA ARG A 45 9.13 -10.60 -12.67
C ARG A 45 8.05 -9.56 -12.43
N GLN A 46 8.13 -8.40 -13.09
CA GLN A 46 7.12 -7.35 -12.93
C GLN A 46 5.73 -7.90 -13.27
N ARG A 47 4.86 -8.00 -12.27
CA ARG A 47 3.43 -8.20 -12.49
C ARG A 47 2.90 -6.96 -13.19
N GLN A 48 2.59 -7.06 -14.47
CA GLN A 48 1.74 -6.08 -15.13
C GLN A 48 0.42 -6.06 -14.37
N SER A 49 0.07 -4.89 -13.85
CA SER A 49 -1.26 -4.62 -13.30
C SER A 49 -2.28 -4.89 -14.40
N ALA A 50 -3.15 -5.88 -14.20
CA ALA A 50 -4.44 -5.93 -14.88
C ALA A 50 -5.39 -4.90 -14.25
#